data_AF-C5L557-F1
#
_entry.id   AF-C5L557-F1
#
_cell.length_a   1.000
_cell.length_b   1.000
_cell.length_c   1.000
_cell.angle_alpha   90.00
_cell.angle_beta   90.00
_cell.angle_gamma   90.00
#
_symmetry.space_group_name_H-M   'P 1'
#
loop_
_entity.id
_entity.type
_entity.pdbx_description
1 polymer ?
#
loop_
_entity_poly.entity_id
_entity_poly.type
_entity_poly.pdbx_seq_one_letter_code
_entity_poly.pdbx_strand_id
1 'polypeptide(L)'
;MRYSSLLLLSGLDIALGSTLQSASRDRVRPDHDHCTALAVDCAATIDGGCISGTSADGSPIDFRMVYVPPKTYGPGGKRAVFKQVDDYPRIVDASRAPSYAPTSPEQKESVPIGYIDMPEGTTYGYWDAAYGVMNEAGLSMGESSCSGRLAAEPRKDEYDTSGALLWVGELSDIAMERCATARCAIETMGGLAEKYGFYGTTSIVEAGEALTIADKSEAWVFHIMADDTGNGAVWVAQKVPKGHATMVPNVFVIREIDPDDSENFLFSKNIFDVARRLGWWDGVGKLDFVKVYSVSEYDHPYYAGRRLWRGLSLFAPSLNLDPKLGVDWDHATYPFSVKPDEPVTVDFLKRLYRDHYEGTPYDLTDHVVAGGPFNTPTRYDGAEAEKSFKHGAWERAISLYRTQYSYFAVAYKDKANIIYFAPGTPHASVYIPIVVKPQQSVTSIPALEYAWQGEFNRSSLWWGVLSVSNVMDLKYRYMIEDVRKAQVAAETEIDMMLATKTDEEIEAAMPEFCSHLTSIWFDLTFTLLGKYQNGYADWGYTKIGYGPSSGWLKRAGYDRFAASKKQFKDLRRRYAKCQNEADEIRRRNRGQAFEAEAVLETE
;
A
#
# COMPACT_ATOMS: atom_id res chain seq x y z
N MET A 1 -29.49 -11.31 70.03
CA MET A 1 -29.18 -12.73 69.76
C MET A 1 -28.33 -12.73 68.49
N ARG A 2 -26.98 -12.81 68.53
CA ARG A 2 -26.10 -14.01 68.71
C ARG A 2 -26.66 -15.20 67.92
N TYR A 3 -25.99 -15.83 66.95
CA TYR A 3 -24.60 -16.34 66.81
C TYR A 3 -24.19 -16.29 65.32
N SER A 4 -22.96 -16.00 64.84
CA SER A 4 -21.60 -16.51 65.11
C SER A 4 -21.31 -17.94 64.61
N SER A 5 -20.43 -18.05 63.60
CA SER A 5 -19.32 -19.02 63.44
C SER A 5 -18.47 -18.55 62.23
N LEU A 6 -17.30 -17.91 62.39
CA LEU A 6 -15.93 -18.45 62.60
C LEU A 6 -15.47 -19.39 61.47
N LEU A 7 -14.25 -19.38 60.92
CA LEU A 7 -13.02 -18.55 61.01
C LEU A 7 -12.02 -19.22 60.01
N LEU A 8 -11.18 -18.47 59.28
CA LEU A 8 -9.72 -18.71 59.12
C LEU A 8 -9.10 -18.03 57.88
N LEU A 9 -8.16 -17.14 58.19
CA LEU A 9 -7.18 -16.52 57.30
C LEU A 9 -6.21 -17.56 56.71
N SER A 10 -5.81 -17.37 55.46
CA SER A 10 -4.39 -17.45 55.06
C SER A 10 -4.20 -16.70 53.74
N GLY A 11 -3.19 -15.85 53.70
CA GLY A 11 -2.84 -15.08 52.51
C GLY A 11 -2.30 -15.98 51.40
N LEU A 12 -2.66 -15.63 50.17
CA LEU A 12 -1.88 -15.96 49.00
C LEU A 12 -1.82 -14.70 48.13
N ASP A 13 -0.62 -14.17 48.01
CA ASP A 13 -0.21 -13.29 46.92
C ASP A 13 -0.56 -13.97 45.60
N ILE A 14 -1.63 -13.51 44.93
CA ILE A 14 -1.85 -13.84 43.53
C ILE A 14 -1.00 -12.86 42.74
N ALA A 15 0.26 -13.24 42.53
CA ALA A 15 1.03 -12.78 41.40
C ALA A 15 0.22 -13.09 40.14
N LEU A 16 -0.39 -12.07 39.56
CA LEU A 16 -0.83 -12.07 38.16
C LEU A 16 0.44 -12.09 37.30
N GLY A 17 1.09 -13.24 37.27
CA GLY A 17 2.17 -13.55 36.36
C GLY A 17 1.61 -13.54 34.94
N SER A 18 2.00 -12.51 34.20
CA SER A 18 1.92 -12.41 32.75
C SER A 18 2.58 -13.63 32.12
N THR A 19 1.78 -14.67 31.89
CA THR A 19 2.14 -15.81 31.04
C THR A 19 1.37 -15.67 29.74
N LEU A 20 1.70 -14.63 28.97
CA LEU A 20 1.57 -14.67 27.52
C LEU A 20 2.71 -15.55 27.02
N GLN A 21 2.43 -16.84 27.02
CA GLN A 21 3.32 -17.87 26.53
C GLN A 21 3.64 -17.57 25.07
N SER A 22 4.93 -17.35 24.80
CA SER A 22 5.50 -17.21 23.47
C SER A 22 5.19 -18.47 22.66
N ALA A 23 4.11 -18.41 21.88
CA ALA A 23 3.89 -19.36 20.81
C ALA A 23 5.04 -19.21 19.80
N SER A 24 5.76 -20.30 19.58
CA SER A 24 6.88 -20.42 18.64
C SER A 24 6.53 -19.78 17.28
N ARG A 25 7.32 -18.80 16.87
CA ARG A 25 7.21 -18.02 15.62
C ARG A 25 7.77 -18.74 14.38
N ASP A 26 7.69 -20.07 14.31
CA ASP A 26 8.17 -20.85 13.15
C ASP A 26 7.05 -21.26 12.19
N ARG A 27 6.04 -20.41 12.02
CA ARG A 27 5.13 -20.54 10.86
C ARG A 27 5.61 -19.60 9.79
N VAL A 28 6.34 -20.15 8.81
CA VAL A 28 6.40 -19.58 7.46
C VAL A 28 4.95 -19.42 7.01
N ARG A 29 4.42 -18.20 7.07
CA ARG A 29 3.08 -17.92 6.53
C ARG A 29 3.25 -17.85 5.01
N PRO A 30 2.37 -18.50 4.24
CA PRO A 30 2.41 -18.43 2.78
C PRO A 30 1.75 -17.14 2.25
N ASP A 31 1.65 -16.09 3.07
CA ASP A 31 1.00 -14.85 2.65
C ASP A 31 2.02 -13.99 1.92
N HIS A 32 1.82 -13.95 0.62
CA HIS A 32 2.61 -13.31 -0.40
C HIS A 32 2.51 -11.77 -0.34
N ASP A 33 3.65 -11.09 -0.37
CA ASP A 33 3.74 -9.63 -0.40
C ASP A 33 3.65 -9.14 -1.85
N HIS A 34 2.71 -8.24 -2.12
CA HIS A 34 2.36 -7.86 -3.46
C HIS A 34 2.22 -6.35 -3.56
N CYS A 35 3.09 -5.70 -4.34
CA CYS A 35 3.02 -4.25 -4.49
C CYS A 35 2.60 -3.79 -5.91
N THR A 36 2.47 -2.48 -6.11
CA THR A 36 2.37 -1.84 -7.42
C THR A 36 3.33 -0.65 -7.48
N ALA A 37 4.42 -0.74 -8.25
CA ALA A 37 5.41 0.32 -8.38
C ALA A 37 5.14 1.25 -9.59
N LEU A 38 5.66 2.47 -9.53
CA LEU A 38 5.47 3.53 -10.52
C LEU A 38 6.79 4.27 -10.79
N ALA A 39 7.08 4.53 -12.07
CA ALA A 39 8.15 5.43 -12.49
C ALA A 39 7.63 6.48 -13.48
N VAL A 40 8.00 7.75 -13.26
CA VAL A 40 7.64 8.87 -14.15
C VAL A 40 8.87 9.71 -14.44
N ASP A 41 9.16 9.91 -15.73
CA ASP A 41 10.24 10.80 -16.16
C ASP A 41 9.90 12.27 -15.82
N CYS A 42 10.93 13.05 -15.49
CA CYS A 42 10.83 14.46 -15.12
C CYS A 42 10.06 15.29 -16.15
N ALA A 43 10.20 15.01 -17.45
CA ALA A 43 9.54 15.79 -18.51
C ALA A 43 8.06 15.42 -18.69
N ALA A 44 7.56 14.38 -18.01
CA ALA A 44 6.15 14.00 -18.01
C ALA A 44 5.37 14.71 -16.89
N THR A 45 6.04 15.28 -15.90
CA THR A 45 5.40 15.94 -14.76
C THR A 45 5.20 17.43 -15.01
N ILE A 46 4.21 18.00 -14.33
CA ILE A 46 3.87 19.43 -14.50
C ILE A 46 4.94 20.38 -13.95
N ASP A 47 5.75 19.92 -13.00
CA ASP A 47 6.71 20.73 -12.26
C ASP A 47 8.16 20.23 -12.37
N GLY A 48 8.42 19.31 -13.30
CA GLY A 48 9.76 18.89 -13.72
C GLY A 48 10.47 17.94 -12.76
N GLY A 49 9.79 17.44 -11.72
CA GLY A 49 10.33 16.40 -10.83
C GLY A 49 10.18 15.00 -11.42
N CYS A 50 11.20 14.16 -11.29
CA CYS A 50 11.10 12.73 -11.60
C CYS A 50 10.47 12.00 -10.42
N ILE A 51 9.74 10.92 -10.68
CA ILE A 51 8.94 10.24 -9.65
C ILE A 51 9.24 8.75 -9.62
N SER A 52 9.42 8.23 -8.41
CA SER A 52 9.31 6.81 -8.09
C SER A 52 8.26 6.63 -7.00
N GLY A 53 7.49 5.54 -7.02
CA GLY A 53 6.52 5.27 -5.96
C GLY A 53 6.06 3.83 -5.92
N THR A 54 5.33 3.48 -4.86
CA THR A 54 4.71 2.16 -4.72
C THR A 54 3.46 2.17 -3.82
N SER A 55 2.60 1.17 -3.99
CA SER A 55 1.69 0.69 -2.95
C SER A 55 2.22 -0.62 -2.40
N ALA A 56 2.59 -0.66 -1.12
CA ALA A 56 3.08 -1.88 -0.47
C ALA A 56 1.92 -2.64 0.16
N ASP A 57 1.53 -3.76 -0.46
CA ASP A 57 0.41 -4.57 -0.02
C ASP A 57 0.91 -5.93 0.47
N GLY A 58 0.38 -6.41 1.60
CA GLY A 58 0.94 -7.63 2.18
C GLY A 58 0.41 -7.95 3.55
N SER A 59 1.02 -8.98 4.13
CA SER A 59 0.81 -9.36 5.53
C SER A 59 1.27 -8.26 6.50
N PRO A 60 1.03 -8.41 7.80
CA PRO A 60 1.65 -7.51 8.77
C PRO A 60 3.18 -7.49 8.61
N ILE A 61 3.71 -6.34 8.20
CA ILE A 61 5.14 -6.06 8.08
C ILE A 61 5.53 -4.89 9.01
N ASP A 62 6.75 -4.87 9.54
CA ASP A 62 7.28 -3.66 10.15
C ASP A 62 7.62 -2.64 9.05
N PHE A 63 6.72 -1.72 8.73
CA PHE A 63 6.92 -0.66 7.70
C PHE A 63 7.26 0.71 8.28
N ARG A 64 7.64 0.80 9.57
CA ARG A 64 7.95 2.08 10.23
C ARG A 64 8.75 3.00 9.33
N MET A 65 8.29 4.24 9.20
CA MET A 65 8.98 5.30 8.48
C MET A 65 10.14 5.81 9.35
N VAL A 66 11.36 5.34 9.06
CA VAL A 66 12.55 5.60 9.85
C VAL A 66 13.54 6.43 9.06
N TYR A 67 14.06 7.50 9.67
CA TYR A 67 15.21 8.20 9.13
C TYR A 67 16.51 7.52 9.58
N VAL A 68 17.31 7.10 8.61
CA VAL A 68 18.65 6.54 8.81
C VAL A 68 19.66 7.67 8.60
N PRO A 69 20.41 8.08 9.65
CA PRO A 69 21.34 9.20 9.54
C PRO A 69 22.61 8.85 8.74
N PRO A 70 23.28 9.86 8.14
CA PRO A 70 24.61 9.70 7.55
C PRO A 70 25.59 9.02 8.50
N LYS A 71 26.39 8.08 7.99
CA LYS A 71 27.43 7.39 8.75
C LYS A 71 28.78 7.54 8.06
N THR A 72 29.81 7.82 8.86
CA THR A 72 31.18 7.96 8.36
C THR A 72 31.94 6.65 8.53
N TYR A 73 32.51 6.17 7.44
CA TYR A 73 33.35 4.97 7.38
C TYR A 73 34.80 5.35 7.14
N GLY A 74 35.71 4.77 7.93
CA GLY A 74 37.15 4.84 7.71
C GLY A 74 37.67 3.68 6.85
N PRO A 75 38.99 3.59 6.64
CA PRO A 75 39.60 2.51 5.87
C PRO A 75 39.18 1.12 6.35
N GLY A 76 38.70 0.29 5.42
CA GLY A 76 38.21 -1.06 5.73
C GLY A 76 36.86 -1.10 6.48
N GLY A 77 36.11 0.00 6.45
CA GLY A 77 34.77 0.08 7.03
C GLY A 77 33.82 -0.97 6.45
N LYS A 78 33.00 -1.57 7.31
CA LYS A 78 32.03 -2.60 6.92
C LYS A 78 30.64 -2.25 7.43
N ARG A 79 29.63 -2.62 6.63
CA ARG A 79 28.21 -2.50 6.99
C ARG A 79 27.64 -3.90 7.14
N ALA A 80 26.98 -4.16 8.26
CA ALA A 80 26.27 -5.40 8.52
C ALA A 80 25.10 -5.56 7.55
N VAL A 81 24.84 -6.81 7.14
CA VAL A 81 23.69 -7.22 6.34
C VAL A 81 22.85 -8.17 7.17
N PHE A 82 21.56 -7.89 7.26
CA PHE A 82 20.61 -8.69 8.01
C PHE A 82 19.71 -9.48 7.07
N LYS A 83 19.31 -10.67 7.51
CA LYS A 83 18.32 -11.47 6.81
C LYS A 83 16.99 -10.72 6.81
N GLN A 84 16.21 -10.87 5.74
CA GLN A 84 14.84 -10.36 5.68
C GLN A 84 14.00 -10.95 6.81
N VAL A 85 13.34 -10.07 7.55
CA VAL A 85 12.36 -10.40 8.60
C VAL A 85 11.21 -9.42 8.45
N ASP A 86 10.03 -9.93 8.11
CA ASP A 86 8.84 -9.09 7.93
C ASP A 86 8.18 -8.75 9.28
N ASP A 87 8.29 -9.67 10.24
CA ASP A 87 7.75 -9.51 11.60
C ASP A 87 8.32 -8.29 12.33
N TYR A 88 7.52 -7.69 13.21
CA TYR A 88 8.00 -6.62 14.08
C TYR A 88 8.88 -7.14 15.23
N PRO A 89 10.05 -6.52 15.48
CA PRO A 89 10.73 -5.53 14.62
C PRO A 89 11.49 -6.18 13.44
N ARG A 90 11.53 -5.51 12.26
CA ARG A 90 12.29 -6.01 11.08
C ARG A 90 13.80 -6.06 11.34
N ILE A 91 14.28 -5.13 12.14
CA ILE A 91 15.68 -5.02 12.57
C ILE A 91 15.74 -4.39 13.96
N VAL A 92 16.70 -4.86 14.76
CA VAL A 92 17.11 -4.25 16.03
C VAL A 92 18.61 -3.96 15.94
N ASP A 93 18.95 -2.71 15.62
CA ASP A 93 20.33 -2.22 15.46
C ASP A 93 20.38 -0.71 15.73
N ALA A 94 20.75 -0.32 16.95
CA ALA A 94 20.91 1.09 17.32
C ALA A 94 22.00 1.81 16.50
N SER A 95 22.93 1.04 15.90
CA SER A 95 23.98 1.59 15.04
C SER A 95 23.52 1.90 13.61
N ARG A 96 22.33 1.40 13.23
CA ARG A 96 21.62 1.74 11.99
C ARG A 96 20.89 3.06 12.15
N ALA A 97 19.96 3.12 13.08
CA ALA A 97 19.19 4.33 13.40
C ALA A 97 18.69 4.29 14.85
N PRO A 98 18.47 5.44 15.50
CA PRO A 98 17.88 5.49 16.84
C PRO A 98 16.54 4.76 16.95
N SER A 99 15.69 4.83 15.92
CA SER A 99 14.39 4.13 15.89
C SER A 99 14.51 2.60 15.78
N TYR A 100 15.69 2.07 15.50
CA TYR A 100 15.99 0.63 15.53
C TYR A 100 16.68 0.19 16.82
N ALA A 101 16.85 1.08 17.79
CA ALA A 101 17.36 0.69 19.09
C ALA A 101 16.40 -0.28 19.80
N PRO A 102 16.93 -1.20 20.63
CA PRO A 102 16.09 -2.06 21.47
C PRO A 102 15.12 -1.24 22.32
N THR A 103 13.83 -1.61 22.30
CA THR A 103 12.78 -0.94 23.09
C THR A 103 12.64 -1.50 24.51
N SER A 104 13.28 -2.64 24.80
CA SER A 104 13.34 -3.21 26.15
C SER A 104 14.62 -4.04 26.38
N PRO A 105 15.03 -4.31 27.63
CA PRO A 105 16.20 -5.13 27.94
C PRO A 105 16.11 -6.58 27.43
N GLU A 106 14.90 -7.10 27.20
CA GLU A 106 14.65 -8.46 26.72
C GLU A 106 14.73 -8.57 25.20
N GLN A 107 14.60 -7.44 24.48
CA GLN A 107 14.68 -7.41 23.02
C GLN A 107 16.15 -7.55 22.59
N LYS A 108 16.45 -8.63 21.88
CA LYS A 108 17.80 -8.93 21.38
C LYS A 108 18.08 -8.14 20.11
N GLU A 109 19.34 -7.77 19.94
CA GLU A 109 19.84 -7.23 18.67
C GLU A 109 19.73 -8.27 17.55
N SER A 110 19.52 -7.77 16.33
CA SER A 110 19.54 -8.60 15.13
C SER A 110 20.95 -9.16 14.90
N VAL A 111 21.04 -10.38 14.40
CA VAL A 111 22.32 -11.03 14.09
C VAL A 111 22.59 -10.88 12.58
N PRO A 112 23.74 -10.30 12.18
CA PRO A 112 24.11 -10.21 10.76
C PRO A 112 24.32 -11.58 10.13
N ILE A 113 23.95 -11.71 8.85
CA ILE A 113 24.28 -12.88 8.00
C ILE A 113 25.51 -12.62 7.12
N GLY A 114 26.11 -11.44 7.24
CA GLY A 114 27.34 -11.08 6.56
C GLY A 114 27.58 -9.57 6.58
N TYR A 115 28.57 -9.16 5.80
CA TYR A 115 29.01 -7.78 5.73
C TYR A 115 29.38 -7.39 4.31
N ILE A 116 29.19 -6.11 3.99
CA ILE A 116 29.70 -5.49 2.77
C ILE A 116 30.76 -4.45 3.13
N ASP A 117 31.75 -4.30 2.27
CA ASP A 117 32.74 -3.23 2.39
C ASP A 117 32.09 -1.90 2.02
N MET A 118 32.27 -0.89 2.87
CA MET A 118 31.81 0.48 2.62
C MET A 118 32.97 1.35 2.16
N PRO A 119 32.75 2.25 1.17
CA PRO A 119 33.77 3.20 0.77
C PRO A 119 34.10 4.15 1.93
N GLU A 120 35.34 4.64 1.97
CA GLU A 120 35.74 5.70 2.89
C GLU A 120 34.95 6.97 2.62
N GLY A 121 34.50 7.64 3.68
CA GLY A 121 33.70 8.87 3.60
C GLY A 121 32.39 8.76 4.36
N THR A 122 31.50 9.71 4.10
CA THR A 122 30.21 9.82 4.76
C THR A 122 29.11 9.40 3.78
N THR A 123 28.27 8.46 4.20
CA THR A 123 27.08 8.04 3.44
C THR A 123 26.03 9.13 3.42
N TYR A 124 25.07 9.03 2.51
CA TYR A 124 23.86 9.85 2.56
C TYR A 124 22.94 9.42 3.71
N GLY A 125 22.19 10.38 4.26
CA GLY A 125 21.02 10.14 5.09
C GLY A 125 19.80 9.82 4.23
N TYR A 126 18.89 8.96 4.70
CA TYR A 126 17.72 8.54 3.94
C TYR A 126 16.53 8.13 4.82
N TRP A 127 15.35 8.13 4.22
CA TRP A 127 14.14 7.58 4.81
C TRP A 127 13.91 6.15 4.32
N ASP A 128 13.51 5.28 5.24
CA ASP A 128 13.29 3.84 5.04
C ASP A 128 11.89 3.43 5.55
N ALA A 129 11.20 2.59 4.76
CA ALA A 129 9.89 2.04 5.08
C ALA A 129 9.81 0.56 4.66
N ALA A 130 10.70 -0.27 5.23
CA ALA A 130 11.05 -1.66 4.84
C ALA A 130 11.99 -1.76 3.64
N TYR A 131 11.96 -0.74 2.78
CA TYR A 131 12.92 -0.49 1.71
C TYR A 131 13.33 0.98 1.73
N GLY A 132 14.52 1.27 1.22
CA GLY A 132 14.98 2.64 1.04
C GLY A 132 14.00 3.45 0.18
N VAL A 133 13.47 4.55 0.71
CA VAL A 133 12.44 5.38 0.05
C VAL A 133 13.08 6.52 -0.74
N MET A 134 13.81 7.41 -0.05
CA MET A 134 14.55 8.50 -0.68
C MET A 134 15.70 8.98 0.22
N ASN A 135 16.84 9.30 -0.38
CA ASN A 135 17.97 9.91 0.31
C ASN A 135 18.07 11.43 0.11
N GLU A 136 18.92 12.08 0.90
CA GLU A 136 19.13 13.53 0.88
C GLU A 136 19.69 14.07 -0.46
N ALA A 137 20.23 13.20 -1.31
CA ALA A 137 20.66 13.55 -2.67
C ALA A 137 19.49 13.61 -3.68
N GLY A 138 18.31 13.12 -3.31
CA GLY A 138 17.13 13.02 -4.18
C GLY A 138 17.09 11.75 -5.03
N LEU A 139 17.87 10.73 -4.69
CA LEU A 139 17.65 9.37 -5.21
C LEU A 139 16.45 8.78 -4.47
N SER A 140 15.49 8.24 -5.21
CA SER A 140 14.29 7.61 -4.69
C SER A 140 14.03 6.27 -5.35
N MET A 141 13.36 5.38 -4.62
CA MET A 141 12.99 4.06 -5.12
C MET A 141 11.52 3.78 -4.87
N GLY A 142 11.02 2.70 -5.44
CA GLY A 142 9.69 2.13 -5.28
C GLY A 142 9.82 0.66 -5.62
N GLU A 143 9.11 -0.22 -4.93
CA GLU A 143 9.36 -1.67 -4.99
C GLU A 143 8.11 -2.43 -5.44
N SER A 144 8.32 -3.51 -6.20
CA SER A 144 7.30 -4.53 -6.47
C SER A 144 7.86 -5.94 -6.63
N SER A 145 7.38 -6.83 -5.76
CA SER A 145 7.71 -8.25 -5.79
C SER A 145 7.18 -8.92 -7.03
N CYS A 146 8.03 -9.64 -7.73
CA CYS A 146 7.80 -10.15 -9.06
C CYS A 146 8.02 -11.66 -9.17
N SER A 147 7.26 -12.29 -10.06
CA SER A 147 7.51 -13.69 -10.39
C SER A 147 8.81 -13.87 -11.18
N GLY A 148 9.62 -14.85 -10.75
CA GLY A 148 10.95 -15.13 -11.29
C GLY A 148 11.20 -16.64 -11.38
N ARG A 149 11.87 -17.09 -12.45
CA ARG A 149 12.11 -18.53 -12.70
C ARG A 149 13.24 -19.15 -11.88
N LEU A 150 14.08 -18.34 -11.24
CA LEU A 150 15.19 -18.79 -10.38
C LEU A 150 15.07 -18.12 -9.02
N ALA A 151 15.32 -18.90 -7.99
CA ALA A 151 15.31 -18.48 -6.59
C ALA A 151 16.61 -18.95 -5.91
N ALA A 152 16.99 -18.27 -4.83
CA ALA A 152 18.12 -18.64 -4.00
C ALA A 152 17.71 -18.72 -2.54
N GLU A 153 18.42 -19.54 -1.77
CA GLU A 153 18.32 -19.53 -0.32
C GLU A 153 19.23 -18.43 0.25
N PRO A 154 18.79 -17.72 1.31
CA PRO A 154 19.65 -16.80 2.02
C PRO A 154 20.77 -17.54 2.74
N ARG A 155 21.91 -16.85 2.95
CA ARG A 155 22.96 -17.34 3.86
C ARG A 155 22.40 -17.59 5.26
N LYS A 156 22.95 -18.60 5.91
CA LYS A 156 22.52 -18.98 7.27
C LYS A 156 23.07 -18.05 8.34
N ASP A 157 24.34 -17.70 8.22
CA ASP A 157 25.09 -16.86 9.14
C ASP A 157 26.32 -16.26 8.43
N GLU A 158 27.11 -15.49 9.16
CA GLU A 158 28.31 -14.82 8.62
C GLU A 158 29.46 -15.76 8.21
N TYR A 159 29.46 -17.02 8.66
CA TYR A 159 30.52 -18.02 8.42
C TYR A 159 30.21 -18.91 7.21
N ASP A 160 28.92 -19.17 6.96
CA ASP A 160 28.45 -19.93 5.80
C ASP A 160 28.24 -19.02 4.59
N THR A 161 29.18 -19.08 3.64
CA THR A 161 29.12 -18.31 2.40
C THR A 161 28.29 -18.97 1.30
N SER A 162 27.65 -20.11 1.57
CA SER A 162 26.70 -20.73 0.65
C SER A 162 25.36 -20.02 0.69
N GLY A 163 24.83 -19.71 -0.49
CA GLY A 163 23.59 -18.94 -0.66
C GLY A 163 23.82 -17.44 -0.85
N ALA A 164 22.71 -16.74 -1.07
CA ALA A 164 22.69 -15.32 -1.36
C ALA A 164 22.72 -14.47 -0.08
N LEU A 165 23.48 -13.38 -0.10
CA LEU A 165 23.61 -12.47 1.03
C LEU A 165 22.53 -11.38 1.04
N LEU A 166 22.07 -10.95 -0.14
CA LEU A 166 21.32 -9.70 -0.30
C LEU A 166 19.90 -9.97 -0.75
N TRP A 167 18.94 -9.31 -0.11
CA TRP A 167 17.57 -9.17 -0.60
C TRP A 167 17.33 -7.70 -0.99
N VAL A 168 16.18 -7.40 -1.57
CA VAL A 168 15.94 -6.09 -2.20
C VAL A 168 15.99 -4.92 -1.20
N GLY A 169 15.54 -5.09 0.05
CA GLY A 169 15.66 -4.08 1.10
C GLY A 169 17.10 -3.68 1.37
N GLU A 170 17.97 -4.66 1.62
CA GLU A 170 19.40 -4.40 1.84
C GLU A 170 20.06 -3.76 0.62
N LEU A 171 19.75 -4.22 -0.60
CA LEU A 171 20.27 -3.58 -1.83
C LEU A 171 19.85 -2.10 -1.93
N SER A 172 18.58 -1.81 -1.68
CA SER A 172 18.02 -0.45 -1.73
C SER A 172 18.68 0.46 -0.69
N ASP A 173 18.83 -0.01 0.55
CA ASP A 173 19.47 0.75 1.63
C ASP A 173 20.93 1.07 1.33
N ILE A 174 21.67 0.09 0.81
CA ILE A 174 23.08 0.29 0.44
C ILE A 174 23.21 1.29 -0.70
N ALA A 175 22.29 1.27 -1.66
CA ALA A 175 22.25 2.25 -2.73
C ALA A 175 21.91 3.65 -2.19
N MET A 176 20.92 3.76 -1.30
CA MET A 176 20.59 5.02 -0.64
C MET A 176 21.77 5.61 0.10
N GLU A 177 22.59 4.79 0.76
CA GLU A 177 23.79 5.22 1.47
C GLU A 177 24.91 5.73 0.55
N ARG A 178 25.03 5.19 -0.68
CA ARG A 178 26.21 5.39 -1.54
C ARG A 178 25.98 6.28 -2.75
N CYS A 179 24.74 6.41 -3.22
CA CYS A 179 24.46 6.93 -4.55
C CYS A 179 23.59 8.18 -4.55
N ALA A 180 23.91 9.10 -5.45
CA ALA A 180 23.08 10.28 -5.74
C ALA A 180 22.24 10.14 -7.01
N THR A 181 22.54 9.16 -7.87
CA THR A 181 21.92 8.98 -9.19
C THR A 181 21.35 7.57 -9.35
N ALA A 182 20.33 7.45 -10.21
CA ALA A 182 19.65 6.20 -10.53
C ALA A 182 20.62 5.18 -11.14
N ARG A 183 21.49 5.61 -12.07
CA ARG A 183 22.53 4.74 -12.63
C ARG A 183 23.51 4.21 -11.58
N CYS A 184 24.00 5.08 -10.69
CA CYS A 184 24.86 4.65 -9.59
C CYS A 184 24.17 3.58 -8.74
N ALA A 185 22.88 3.80 -8.43
CA ALA A 185 22.09 2.87 -7.64
C ALA A 185 21.95 1.51 -8.34
N ILE A 186 21.59 1.50 -9.63
CA ILE A 186 21.45 0.28 -10.43
C ILE A 186 22.76 -0.50 -10.48
N GLU A 187 23.87 0.16 -10.79
CA GLU A 187 25.19 -0.49 -10.88
C GLU A 187 25.68 -0.99 -9.52
N THR A 188 25.39 -0.24 -8.44
CA THR A 188 25.73 -0.63 -7.07
C THR A 188 24.92 -1.85 -6.65
N MET A 189 23.59 -1.83 -6.83
CA MET A 189 22.73 -2.94 -6.46
C MET A 189 23.04 -4.18 -7.29
N GLY A 190 23.11 -4.02 -8.61
CA GLY A 190 23.41 -5.09 -9.54
C GLY A 190 24.79 -5.73 -9.31
N GLY A 191 25.83 -4.90 -9.15
CA GLY A 191 27.19 -5.39 -8.91
C GLY A 191 27.36 -6.09 -7.56
N LEU A 192 26.67 -5.62 -6.52
CA LEU A 192 26.64 -6.29 -5.22
C LEU A 192 25.90 -7.63 -5.30
N ALA A 193 24.76 -7.66 -5.99
CA ALA A 193 23.98 -8.87 -6.19
C ALA A 193 24.72 -9.93 -7.03
N GLU A 194 25.43 -9.53 -8.09
CA GLU A 194 26.30 -10.42 -8.87
C GLU A 194 27.43 -11.02 -8.02
N LYS A 195 27.97 -10.25 -7.06
CA LYS A 195 29.12 -10.66 -6.24
C LYS A 195 28.73 -11.48 -5.01
N TYR A 196 27.63 -11.14 -4.35
CA TYR A 196 27.25 -11.70 -3.06
C TYR A 196 25.94 -12.51 -3.09
N GLY A 197 25.29 -12.56 -4.24
CA GLY A 197 24.04 -13.27 -4.46
C GLY A 197 22.82 -12.46 -4.07
N PHE A 198 21.73 -12.71 -4.79
CA PHE A 198 20.41 -12.15 -4.52
C PHE A 198 19.40 -13.25 -4.18
N TYR A 199 18.56 -13.01 -3.17
CA TYR A 199 17.39 -13.83 -2.90
C TYR A 199 16.13 -12.98 -2.73
N GLY A 200 15.03 -13.44 -3.33
CA GLY A 200 13.66 -13.13 -2.93
C GLY A 200 13.10 -14.29 -2.11
N THR A 201 11.84 -14.68 -2.34
CA THR A 201 11.31 -15.93 -1.79
C THR A 201 11.87 -17.15 -2.54
N THR A 202 11.78 -18.33 -1.91
CA THR A 202 12.12 -19.60 -2.57
C THR A 202 11.00 -20.10 -3.50
N SER A 203 9.86 -19.40 -3.53
CA SER A 203 8.77 -19.64 -4.46
C SER A 203 8.96 -18.81 -5.72
N ILE A 204 8.77 -19.41 -6.89
CA ILE A 204 8.87 -18.71 -8.18
C ILE A 204 7.85 -17.57 -8.35
N VAL A 205 6.83 -17.51 -7.48
CA VAL A 205 5.82 -16.44 -7.43
C VAL A 205 6.44 -15.10 -7.04
N GLU A 206 7.44 -15.11 -6.16
CA GLU A 206 8.10 -13.92 -5.59
C GLU A 206 9.62 -14.14 -5.48
N ALA A 207 10.18 -14.87 -6.44
CA ALA A 207 11.63 -15.13 -6.47
C ALA A 207 12.42 -13.95 -7.05
N GLY A 208 11.72 -13.04 -7.73
CA GLY A 208 12.29 -11.84 -8.34
C GLY A 208 11.71 -10.57 -7.73
N GLU A 209 12.39 -9.46 -7.98
CA GLU A 209 12.00 -8.15 -7.46
C GLU A 209 12.14 -7.10 -8.55
N ALA A 210 11.29 -6.08 -8.49
CA ALA A 210 11.36 -4.91 -9.33
C ALA A 210 11.54 -3.65 -8.48
N LEU A 211 12.43 -2.76 -8.91
CA LEU A 211 12.58 -1.42 -8.35
C LEU A 211 12.31 -0.38 -9.43
N THR A 212 11.41 0.55 -9.17
CA THR A 212 11.40 1.84 -9.85
C THR A 212 12.40 2.74 -9.16
N ILE A 213 13.21 3.47 -9.93
CA ILE A 213 14.31 4.28 -9.39
C ILE A 213 14.28 5.62 -10.08
N ALA A 214 14.21 6.71 -9.32
CA ALA A 214 14.23 8.06 -9.86
C ALA A 214 15.26 8.92 -9.12
N ASP A 215 16.02 9.70 -9.87
CA ASP A 215 16.83 10.79 -9.33
C ASP A 215 16.35 12.14 -9.88
N LYS A 216 17.11 13.21 -9.67
CA LYS A 216 16.74 14.56 -10.12
C LYS A 216 16.68 14.73 -11.64
N SER A 217 17.02 13.72 -12.44
CA SER A 217 17.24 13.84 -13.88
C SER A 217 16.63 12.72 -14.73
N GLU A 218 16.48 11.51 -14.18
CA GLU A 218 15.98 10.36 -14.91
C GLU A 218 15.22 9.38 -13.99
N ALA A 219 14.37 8.56 -14.61
CA ALA A 219 13.64 7.48 -13.98
C ALA A 219 13.90 6.15 -14.71
N TRP A 220 13.94 5.05 -13.97
CA TRP A 220 14.31 3.71 -14.42
C TRP A 220 13.41 2.65 -13.80
N VAL A 221 13.32 1.50 -14.47
CA VAL A 221 12.83 0.25 -13.91
C VAL A 221 13.99 -0.74 -13.87
N PHE A 222 14.20 -1.42 -12.74
CA PHE A 222 15.24 -2.41 -12.50
C PHE A 222 14.58 -3.73 -12.07
N HIS A 223 14.83 -4.82 -12.80
CA HIS A 223 14.41 -6.17 -12.45
C HIS A 223 15.61 -6.99 -12.00
N ILE A 224 15.43 -7.79 -10.96
CA ILE A 224 16.46 -8.65 -10.40
C ILE A 224 15.88 -9.98 -9.93
N MET A 225 16.67 -11.04 -10.05
CA MET A 225 16.41 -12.36 -9.47
C MET A 225 17.73 -13.11 -9.27
N ALA A 226 17.68 -14.26 -8.60
CA ALA A 226 18.86 -15.12 -8.46
C ALA A 226 19.37 -15.61 -9.83
N ASP A 227 20.66 -15.96 -9.90
CA ASP A 227 21.20 -16.69 -11.04
C ASP A 227 21.07 -18.22 -10.87
N ASP A 228 21.54 -18.98 -11.87
CA ASP A 228 21.47 -20.45 -11.89
C ASP A 228 22.40 -21.14 -10.88
N THR A 229 23.22 -20.37 -10.15
CA THR A 229 24.12 -20.88 -9.11
C THR A 229 23.56 -20.73 -7.70
N GLY A 230 22.56 -19.86 -7.51
CA GLY A 230 22.04 -19.47 -6.20
C GLY A 230 22.99 -18.61 -5.35
N ASN A 231 24.15 -18.20 -5.90
CA ASN A 231 25.14 -17.36 -5.22
C ASN A 231 25.42 -16.03 -5.97
N GLY A 232 24.78 -15.82 -7.12
CA GLY A 232 24.83 -14.58 -7.90
C GLY A 232 23.42 -14.06 -8.19
N ALA A 233 23.33 -13.18 -9.18
CA ALA A 233 22.06 -12.61 -9.62
C ALA A 233 22.06 -12.41 -11.13
N VAL A 234 20.87 -12.36 -11.71
CA VAL A 234 20.61 -11.84 -13.05
C VAL A 234 19.72 -10.62 -12.93
N TRP A 235 20.08 -9.54 -13.60
CA TRP A 235 19.33 -8.29 -13.53
C TRP A 235 19.35 -7.51 -14.84
N VAL A 236 18.33 -6.69 -15.05
CA VAL A 236 18.23 -5.73 -16.17
C VAL A 236 17.57 -4.45 -15.68
N ALA A 237 17.98 -3.31 -16.20
CA ALA A 237 17.30 -2.04 -16.02
C ALA A 237 17.01 -1.38 -17.37
N GLN A 238 15.85 -0.72 -17.46
CA GLN A 238 15.46 0.07 -18.61
C GLN A 238 15.07 1.49 -18.18
N LYS A 239 15.62 2.49 -18.87
CA LYS A 239 15.31 3.90 -18.65
C LYS A 239 13.88 4.18 -19.09
N VAL A 240 13.11 4.89 -18.27
CA VAL A 240 11.83 5.44 -18.68
C VAL A 240 12.11 6.54 -19.71
N PRO A 241 11.58 6.44 -20.95
CA PRO A 241 11.83 7.44 -21.97
C PRO A 241 11.43 8.84 -21.51
N LYS A 242 12.12 9.85 -22.05
CA LYS A 242 11.80 11.25 -21.75
C LYS A 242 10.32 11.55 -22.01
N GLY A 243 9.63 12.11 -21.02
CA GLY A 243 8.22 12.45 -21.07
C GLY A 243 7.26 11.26 -20.93
N HIS A 244 7.75 10.08 -20.53
CA HIS A 244 6.92 8.89 -20.32
C HIS A 244 6.70 8.57 -18.84
N ALA A 245 5.70 7.74 -18.59
CA ALA A 245 5.39 7.11 -17.32
C ALA A 245 5.17 5.60 -17.52
N THR A 246 5.44 4.81 -16.49
CA THR A 246 5.18 3.37 -16.46
C THR A 246 4.85 2.89 -15.06
N MET A 247 4.26 1.70 -14.97
CA MET A 247 4.00 0.99 -13.74
C MET A 247 4.52 -0.44 -13.84
N VAL A 248 4.95 -0.98 -12.70
CA VAL A 248 5.37 -2.37 -12.57
C VAL A 248 4.48 -3.00 -11.50
N PRO A 249 3.41 -3.72 -11.88
CA PRO A 249 2.77 -4.65 -10.96
C PRO A 249 3.66 -5.89 -10.78
N ASN A 250 3.20 -6.89 -10.03
CA ASN A 250 3.96 -8.07 -9.58
C ASN A 250 4.54 -9.02 -10.66
N VAL A 251 4.85 -8.54 -11.85
CA VAL A 251 5.44 -9.25 -12.97
C VAL A 251 6.47 -8.36 -13.64
N PHE A 252 7.54 -8.95 -14.15
CA PHE A 252 8.51 -8.22 -14.96
C PHE A 252 7.87 -7.64 -16.24
N VAL A 253 8.26 -6.42 -16.59
CA VAL A 253 7.73 -5.68 -17.77
C VAL A 253 8.79 -5.30 -18.83
N ILE A 254 10.08 -5.52 -18.56
CA ILE A 254 11.18 -5.20 -19.50
C ILE A 254 11.29 -6.38 -20.47
N ARG A 255 11.12 -6.12 -21.77
CA ARG A 255 11.12 -7.16 -22.82
C ARG A 255 12.51 -7.26 -23.46
N GLU A 256 12.60 -6.90 -24.74
CA GLU A 256 13.84 -6.99 -25.51
C GLU A 256 14.94 -6.07 -24.97
N ILE A 257 16.10 -6.65 -24.70
CA ILE A 257 17.30 -5.94 -24.27
C ILE A 257 18.14 -5.61 -25.49
N ASP A 258 18.48 -4.33 -25.65
CA ASP A 258 19.44 -3.89 -26.65
C ASP A 258 20.84 -3.77 -26.01
N PRO A 259 21.77 -4.71 -26.26
CA PRO A 259 23.09 -4.68 -25.62
C PRO A 259 23.98 -3.53 -26.10
N ASP A 260 23.65 -2.91 -27.24
CA ASP A 260 24.41 -1.79 -27.81
C ASP A 260 23.88 -0.42 -27.33
N ASP A 261 22.76 -0.39 -26.58
CA ASP A 261 22.14 0.82 -26.06
C ASP A 261 22.35 0.99 -24.55
N SER A 262 23.59 1.30 -24.16
CA SER A 262 23.95 1.60 -22.76
C SER A 262 23.28 2.86 -22.20
N GLU A 263 22.68 3.69 -23.06
CA GLU A 263 21.93 4.87 -22.63
C GLU A 263 20.58 4.45 -22.05
N ASN A 264 19.88 3.48 -22.64
CA ASN A 264 18.56 3.06 -22.16
C ASN A 264 18.57 1.72 -21.42
N PHE A 265 19.64 0.93 -21.49
CA PHE A 265 19.74 -0.37 -20.84
C PHE A 265 21.01 -0.54 -20.01
N LEU A 266 20.85 -1.13 -18.83
CA LEU A 266 21.93 -1.66 -18.00
C LEU A 266 21.55 -3.11 -17.64
N PHE A 267 22.50 -4.04 -17.56
CA PHE A 267 22.20 -5.43 -17.23
C PHE A 267 23.41 -6.17 -16.68
N SER A 268 23.15 -7.30 -16.00
CA SER A 268 24.20 -8.15 -15.44
C SER A 268 25.04 -8.80 -16.54
N LYS A 269 26.34 -8.96 -16.30
CA LYS A 269 27.27 -9.48 -17.33
C LYS A 269 26.95 -10.92 -17.71
N ASN A 270 26.37 -11.68 -16.78
CA ASN A 270 26.03 -13.09 -16.92
C ASN A 270 24.65 -13.33 -17.57
N ILE A 271 23.83 -12.31 -17.84
CA ILE A 271 22.43 -12.47 -18.29
C ILE A 271 22.30 -13.39 -19.52
N PHE A 272 23.10 -13.15 -20.56
CA PHE A 272 23.06 -13.96 -21.78
C PHE A 272 23.64 -15.37 -21.57
N ASP A 273 24.61 -15.52 -20.67
CA ASP A 273 25.27 -16.80 -20.40
C ASP A 273 24.37 -17.73 -19.60
N VAL A 274 23.70 -17.21 -18.57
CA VAL A 274 22.72 -17.94 -17.76
C VAL A 274 21.58 -18.43 -18.66
N ALA A 275 21.01 -17.56 -19.49
CA ALA A 275 19.93 -17.93 -20.41
C ALA A 275 20.33 -19.06 -21.37
N ARG A 276 21.56 -19.03 -21.90
CA ARG A 276 22.09 -20.07 -22.80
C ARG A 276 22.37 -21.38 -22.07
N ARG A 277 22.99 -21.33 -20.87
CA ARG A 277 23.27 -22.54 -20.07
C ARG A 277 21.99 -23.31 -19.72
N LEU A 278 20.92 -22.58 -19.42
CA LEU A 278 19.62 -23.15 -19.10
C LEU A 278 18.80 -23.55 -20.33
N GLY A 279 19.26 -23.21 -21.54
CA GLY A 279 18.54 -23.47 -22.78
C GLY A 279 17.28 -22.62 -22.96
N TRP A 280 17.17 -21.50 -22.25
CA TRP A 280 16.02 -20.59 -22.31
C TRP A 280 16.16 -19.55 -23.43
N TRP A 281 17.37 -19.35 -23.95
CA TRP A 281 17.66 -18.53 -25.11
C TRP A 281 18.68 -19.24 -26.01
N ASP A 282 18.45 -19.25 -27.32
CA ASP A 282 19.26 -19.95 -28.31
C ASP A 282 20.48 -19.13 -28.80
N GLY A 283 20.62 -17.89 -28.34
CA GLY A 283 21.67 -16.97 -28.77
C GLY A 283 21.33 -16.17 -30.03
N VAL A 284 20.10 -16.27 -30.54
CA VAL A 284 19.66 -15.57 -31.75
C VAL A 284 18.73 -14.40 -31.38
N GLY A 285 18.94 -13.25 -32.02
CA GLY A 285 18.15 -12.05 -31.80
C GLY A 285 18.45 -11.35 -30.47
N LYS A 286 17.56 -10.44 -30.06
CA LYS A 286 17.63 -9.80 -28.74
C LYS A 286 17.07 -10.76 -27.68
N LEU A 287 17.65 -10.73 -26.49
CA LEU A 287 17.09 -11.45 -25.34
C LEU A 287 15.86 -10.69 -24.83
N ASP A 288 14.73 -11.39 -24.70
CA ASP A 288 13.52 -10.85 -24.08
C ASP A 288 13.46 -11.31 -22.61
N PHE A 289 13.60 -10.37 -21.67
CA PHE A 289 13.76 -10.70 -20.25
C PHE A 289 12.51 -11.36 -19.66
N VAL A 290 11.30 -10.85 -19.94
CA VAL A 290 10.06 -11.49 -19.47
C VAL A 290 9.96 -12.91 -20.02
N LYS A 291 10.23 -13.09 -21.32
CA LYS A 291 10.18 -14.41 -21.96
C LYS A 291 11.14 -15.42 -21.31
N VAL A 292 12.36 -14.98 -21.02
CA VAL A 292 13.41 -15.86 -20.53
C VAL A 292 13.27 -16.13 -19.03
N TYR A 293 12.97 -15.10 -18.24
CA TYR A 293 13.18 -15.10 -16.79
C TYR A 293 11.91 -14.99 -15.93
N SER A 294 10.78 -14.58 -16.51
CA SER A 294 9.52 -14.43 -15.75
C SER A 294 8.64 -15.69 -15.78
N VAL A 295 7.78 -15.82 -14.78
CA VAL A 295 6.65 -16.75 -14.81
C VAL A 295 5.39 -16.06 -15.35
N SER A 296 5.44 -14.73 -15.57
CA SER A 296 4.29 -13.87 -15.89
C SER A 296 3.20 -14.00 -14.82
N GLU A 297 1.92 -13.91 -15.21
CA GLU A 297 0.77 -14.03 -14.32
C GLU A 297 0.78 -15.38 -13.58
N TYR A 298 0.73 -15.37 -12.25
CA TYR A 298 0.88 -16.58 -11.42
C TYR A 298 -0.35 -16.90 -10.55
N ASP A 299 -1.16 -15.91 -10.17
CA ASP A 299 -2.35 -16.13 -9.32
C ASP A 299 -3.60 -16.42 -10.18
N HIS A 300 -3.96 -15.49 -11.05
CA HIS A 300 -5.01 -15.67 -12.04
C HIS A 300 -4.71 -14.87 -13.31
N PRO A 301 -5.36 -15.19 -14.45
CA PRO A 301 -5.27 -14.34 -15.63
C PRO A 301 -5.65 -12.90 -15.24
N TYR A 302 -4.78 -11.94 -15.56
CA TYR A 302 -4.95 -10.51 -15.29
C TYR A 302 -4.69 -10.01 -13.86
N TYR A 303 -4.13 -10.83 -12.97
CA TYR A 303 -3.76 -10.41 -11.60
C TYR A 303 -2.87 -9.15 -11.57
N ALA A 304 -1.86 -9.13 -12.42
CA ALA A 304 -0.94 -8.02 -12.59
C ALA A 304 -1.32 -7.17 -13.82
N GLY A 305 -1.65 -7.81 -14.93
CA GLY A 305 -1.89 -7.16 -16.21
C GLY A 305 -3.06 -6.19 -16.21
N ARG A 306 -4.06 -6.36 -15.33
CA ARG A 306 -5.16 -5.38 -15.23
C ARG A 306 -4.73 -4.09 -14.55
N ARG A 307 -3.84 -4.16 -13.55
CA ARG A 307 -3.25 -2.98 -12.91
C ARG A 307 -2.31 -2.26 -13.86
N LEU A 308 -1.49 -3.00 -14.62
CA LEU A 308 -0.64 -2.41 -15.67
C LEU A 308 -1.50 -1.65 -16.69
N TRP A 309 -2.53 -2.31 -17.23
CA TRP A 309 -3.49 -1.67 -18.13
C TRP A 309 -4.10 -0.40 -17.54
N ARG A 310 -4.60 -0.48 -16.30
CA ARG A 310 -5.29 0.63 -15.65
C ARG A 310 -4.36 1.81 -15.46
N GLY A 311 -3.14 1.57 -14.99
CA GLY A 311 -2.11 2.58 -14.85
C GLY A 311 -1.82 3.31 -16.16
N LEU A 312 -1.45 2.54 -17.20
CA LEU A 312 -1.14 3.10 -18.51
C LEU A 312 -2.35 3.82 -19.15
N SER A 313 -3.57 3.31 -18.95
CA SER A 313 -4.79 3.92 -19.47
C SER A 313 -5.22 5.17 -18.70
N LEU A 314 -4.84 5.31 -17.42
CA LEU A 314 -5.03 6.56 -16.68
C LEU A 314 -4.03 7.63 -17.11
N PHE A 315 -2.79 7.25 -17.44
CA PHE A 315 -1.81 8.18 -18.01
C PHE A 315 -2.15 8.62 -19.44
N ALA A 316 -2.51 7.66 -20.30
CA ALA A 316 -2.76 7.89 -21.72
C ALA A 316 -4.12 7.31 -22.17
N PRO A 317 -5.26 7.87 -21.71
CA PRO A 317 -6.59 7.46 -22.15
C PRO A 317 -6.76 7.40 -23.68
N SER A 318 -6.07 8.29 -24.41
CA SER A 318 -6.11 8.38 -25.87
C SER A 318 -5.67 7.10 -26.59
N LEU A 319 -4.84 6.26 -25.95
CA LEU A 319 -4.37 5.00 -26.52
C LEU A 319 -5.45 3.92 -26.56
N ASN A 320 -6.51 4.03 -25.75
CA ASN A 320 -7.61 3.06 -25.66
C ASN A 320 -7.10 1.61 -25.60
N LEU A 321 -6.13 1.36 -24.70
CA LEU A 321 -5.49 0.06 -24.54
C LEU A 321 -6.54 -1.02 -24.21
N ASP A 322 -6.39 -2.21 -24.78
CA ASP A 322 -7.30 -3.33 -24.51
C ASP A 322 -7.06 -3.88 -23.10
N PRO A 323 -8.04 -3.87 -22.18
CA PRO A 323 -7.88 -4.39 -20.83
C PRO A 323 -7.64 -5.91 -20.73
N LYS A 324 -7.78 -6.64 -21.85
CA LYS A 324 -7.74 -8.10 -21.88
C LYS A 324 -6.42 -8.67 -22.40
N LEU A 325 -5.36 -7.86 -22.52
CA LEU A 325 -4.07 -8.39 -22.95
C LEU A 325 -3.33 -9.14 -21.83
N GLY A 326 -3.49 -8.72 -20.57
CA GLY A 326 -2.77 -9.32 -19.44
C GLY A 326 -1.24 -9.09 -19.54
N VAL A 327 -0.46 -9.89 -18.81
CA VAL A 327 0.99 -10.02 -19.05
C VAL A 327 1.30 -11.47 -19.41
N ASP A 328 1.94 -11.66 -20.56
CA ASP A 328 2.31 -12.96 -21.08
C ASP A 328 3.82 -12.97 -21.37
N TRP A 329 4.48 -14.10 -21.19
CA TRP A 329 5.92 -14.25 -21.43
C TRP A 329 6.22 -14.53 -22.91
N ASP A 330 5.35 -15.23 -23.62
CA ASP A 330 5.61 -15.67 -25.00
C ASP A 330 5.41 -14.57 -26.04
N HIS A 331 4.65 -13.52 -25.72
CA HIS A 331 4.41 -12.38 -26.60
C HIS A 331 4.28 -11.08 -25.83
N ALA A 332 4.56 -9.95 -26.48
CA ALA A 332 4.36 -8.64 -25.88
C ALA A 332 2.86 -8.30 -25.76
N THR A 333 2.47 -7.72 -24.62
CA THR A 333 1.08 -7.33 -24.35
C THR A 333 0.92 -5.80 -24.31
N TYR A 334 1.41 -5.15 -23.25
CA TYR A 334 1.40 -3.70 -23.09
C TYR A 334 2.79 -3.10 -23.39
N PRO A 335 2.87 -1.83 -23.81
CA PRO A 335 4.16 -1.15 -23.97
C PRO A 335 4.86 -1.00 -22.61
N PHE A 336 6.19 -0.97 -22.62
CA PHE A 336 6.99 -0.73 -21.42
C PHE A 336 6.62 0.57 -20.71
N SER A 337 6.26 1.62 -21.46
CA SER A 337 5.82 2.91 -20.91
C SER A 337 4.92 3.63 -21.91
N VAL A 338 4.20 4.66 -21.44
CA VAL A 338 3.37 5.54 -22.28
C VAL A 338 3.72 6.99 -22.04
N LYS A 339 3.54 7.83 -23.05
CA LYS A 339 3.54 9.28 -22.88
C LYS A 339 2.17 9.70 -22.31
N PRO A 340 2.09 10.32 -21.12
CA PRO A 340 0.82 10.79 -20.59
C PRO A 340 0.15 11.81 -21.53
N ASP A 341 -1.18 11.77 -21.60
CA ASP A 341 -1.97 12.72 -22.40
C ASP A 341 -1.91 14.13 -21.80
N GLU A 342 -1.86 14.21 -20.48
CA GLU A 342 -1.73 15.45 -19.70
C GLU A 342 -0.52 15.34 -18.75
N PRO A 343 0.14 16.47 -18.42
CA PRO A 343 1.22 16.48 -17.44
C PRO A 343 0.81 15.84 -16.12
N VAL A 344 1.67 14.96 -15.59
CA VAL A 344 1.43 14.25 -14.33
C VAL A 344 1.52 15.24 -13.16
N THR A 345 0.49 15.21 -12.31
CA THR A 345 0.41 16.05 -11.10
C THR A 345 0.37 15.19 -9.84
N VAL A 346 0.74 15.79 -8.70
CA VAL A 346 0.61 15.15 -7.38
C VAL A 346 -0.82 14.65 -7.14
N ASP A 347 -1.83 15.45 -7.46
CA ASP A 347 -3.24 15.04 -7.29
C ASP A 347 -3.66 13.89 -8.21
N PHE A 348 -3.09 13.82 -9.42
CA PHE A 348 -3.29 12.65 -10.27
C PHE A 348 -2.73 11.39 -9.62
N LEU A 349 -1.53 11.44 -9.04
CA LEU A 349 -0.92 10.29 -8.37
C LEU A 349 -1.69 9.86 -7.13
N LYS A 350 -2.14 10.81 -6.30
CA LYS A 350 -3.03 10.52 -5.17
C LYS A 350 -4.27 9.76 -5.64
N ARG A 351 -4.90 10.15 -6.75
CA ARG A 351 -6.07 9.46 -7.32
C ARG A 351 -5.72 8.09 -7.90
N LEU A 352 -4.59 7.96 -8.60
CA LEU A 352 -4.14 6.70 -9.20
C LEU A 352 -3.98 5.61 -8.13
N TYR A 353 -3.33 5.91 -7.01
CA TYR A 353 -3.16 4.93 -5.93
C TYR A 353 -4.45 4.65 -5.14
N ARG A 354 -5.49 5.48 -5.30
CA ARG A 354 -6.82 5.31 -4.71
C ARG A 354 -7.78 4.52 -5.61
N ASP A 355 -7.33 4.09 -6.79
CA ASP A 355 -8.17 3.53 -7.85
C ASP A 355 -8.52 2.05 -7.62
N HIS A 356 -9.78 1.73 -7.94
CA HIS A 356 -10.39 0.40 -7.96
C HIS A 356 -11.08 0.13 -9.31
N TYR A 357 -10.49 0.62 -10.40
CA TYR A 357 -10.98 0.53 -11.76
C TYR A 357 -12.26 1.34 -12.04
N GLU A 358 -12.46 2.47 -11.34
CA GLU A 358 -13.67 3.27 -11.42
C GLU A 358 -14.01 3.68 -12.87
N GLY A 359 -15.28 3.54 -13.25
CA GLY A 359 -15.79 3.90 -14.58
C GLY A 359 -15.48 2.89 -15.68
N THR A 360 -14.98 1.70 -15.34
CA THR A 360 -14.68 0.63 -16.30
C THR A 360 -15.59 -0.59 -16.07
N PRO A 361 -15.63 -1.59 -16.97
CA PRO A 361 -16.32 -2.85 -16.72
C PRO A 361 -15.80 -3.66 -15.51
N TYR A 362 -14.67 -3.25 -14.92
CA TYR A 362 -13.99 -3.90 -13.79
C TYR A 362 -14.12 -3.13 -12.48
N ASP A 363 -14.90 -2.05 -12.49
CA ASP A 363 -15.13 -1.17 -11.35
C ASP A 363 -15.66 -1.94 -10.13
N LEU A 364 -14.83 -2.01 -9.07
CA LEU A 364 -15.19 -2.71 -7.85
C LEU A 364 -16.25 -1.95 -7.02
N THR A 365 -16.43 -0.65 -7.26
CA THR A 365 -17.46 0.19 -6.64
C THR A 365 -18.82 0.08 -7.38
N ASP A 366 -18.89 -0.61 -8.51
CA ASP A 366 -20.15 -0.89 -9.24
C ASP A 366 -20.47 -2.39 -9.35
N HIS A 367 -20.04 -3.19 -8.37
CA HIS A 367 -20.36 -4.62 -8.34
C HIS A 367 -21.44 -4.97 -7.31
N VAL A 368 -22.71 -4.92 -7.74
CA VAL A 368 -23.89 -5.03 -6.86
C VAL A 368 -23.86 -6.22 -5.89
N VAL A 369 -23.43 -7.43 -6.27
CA VAL A 369 -23.47 -8.59 -5.35
C VAL A 369 -22.36 -8.53 -4.33
N ALA A 370 -21.12 -8.55 -4.81
CA ALA A 370 -19.92 -8.58 -3.98
C ALA A 370 -19.75 -7.32 -3.12
N GLY A 371 -20.04 -6.13 -3.66
CA GLY A 371 -20.00 -4.88 -2.90
C GLY A 371 -21.16 -4.70 -1.92
N GLY A 372 -22.09 -5.66 -1.86
CA GLY A 372 -23.23 -5.61 -0.96
C GLY A 372 -24.21 -4.46 -1.27
N PRO A 373 -25.08 -4.11 -0.32
CA PRO A 373 -26.08 -3.06 -0.50
C PRO A 373 -25.49 -1.64 -0.64
N PHE A 374 -24.21 -1.46 -0.31
CA PHE A 374 -23.54 -0.17 -0.23
C PHE A 374 -22.26 -0.07 -1.08
N ASN A 375 -22.06 -1.00 -2.02
CA ASN A 375 -21.01 -0.93 -3.04
C ASN A 375 -19.57 -0.79 -2.49
N THR A 376 -19.21 -1.55 -1.45
CA THR A 376 -17.79 -1.60 -1.03
C THR A 376 -16.92 -2.17 -2.16
N PRO A 377 -15.73 -1.59 -2.46
CA PRO A 377 -14.78 -2.15 -3.41
C PRO A 377 -13.95 -3.28 -2.81
N THR A 378 -13.92 -3.44 -1.48
CA THR A 378 -13.08 -4.42 -0.79
C THR A 378 -13.46 -5.85 -1.17
N ARG A 379 -12.48 -6.63 -1.62
CA ARG A 379 -12.60 -8.06 -1.93
C ARG A 379 -11.56 -8.83 -1.13
N TYR A 380 -11.94 -9.31 0.05
CA TYR A 380 -11.08 -10.19 0.84
C TYR A 380 -10.88 -11.51 0.09
N ASP A 381 -9.64 -11.89 -0.16
CA ASP A 381 -9.26 -13.13 -0.81
C ASP A 381 -8.74 -14.18 0.20
N GLY A 382 -8.53 -15.41 -0.27
CA GLY A 382 -7.87 -16.48 0.49
C GLY A 382 -8.81 -17.31 1.37
N ALA A 383 -10.13 -17.11 1.28
CA ALA A 383 -11.09 -17.85 2.07
C ALA A 383 -11.28 -19.30 1.56
N GLU A 384 -11.50 -20.27 2.47
CA GLU A 384 -11.64 -21.69 2.13
C GLU A 384 -12.71 -21.98 1.06
N ALA A 385 -13.81 -21.22 1.07
CA ALA A 385 -14.88 -21.37 0.09
C ALA A 385 -14.43 -21.05 -1.35
N GLU A 386 -13.45 -20.17 -1.53
CA GLU A 386 -12.93 -19.80 -2.85
C GLU A 386 -12.26 -20.99 -3.54
N LYS A 387 -11.63 -21.89 -2.76
CA LYS A 387 -10.99 -23.13 -3.27
C LYS A 387 -11.98 -24.09 -3.94
N SER A 388 -13.29 -23.96 -3.67
CA SER A 388 -14.32 -24.76 -4.35
C SER A 388 -14.55 -24.33 -5.81
N PHE A 389 -14.07 -23.16 -6.20
CA PHE A 389 -14.17 -22.64 -7.57
C PHE A 389 -12.86 -22.85 -8.32
N LYS A 390 -12.85 -23.81 -9.26
CA LYS A 390 -11.68 -24.09 -10.10
C LYS A 390 -11.23 -22.88 -10.95
N HIS A 391 -12.17 -22.04 -11.35
CA HIS A 391 -11.96 -20.92 -12.27
C HIS A 391 -12.69 -19.67 -11.76
N GLY A 392 -12.19 -19.09 -10.67
CA GLY A 392 -12.73 -17.85 -10.10
C GLY A 392 -11.64 -17.03 -9.44
N ALA A 393 -11.76 -15.71 -9.53
CA ALA A 393 -10.87 -14.74 -8.90
C ALA A 393 -11.60 -13.41 -8.73
N TRP A 394 -11.13 -12.58 -7.81
CA TRP A 394 -11.49 -11.17 -7.73
C TRP A 394 -10.54 -10.32 -8.55
N GLU A 395 -10.97 -9.15 -9.01
CA GLU A 395 -10.02 -8.18 -9.54
C GLU A 395 -9.15 -7.66 -8.39
N ARG A 396 -7.83 -7.68 -8.58
CA ARG A 396 -6.89 -7.02 -7.68
C ARG A 396 -6.77 -5.54 -8.06
N ALA A 397 -7.31 -4.64 -7.23
CA ALA A 397 -7.17 -3.20 -7.40
C ALA A 397 -5.76 -2.68 -7.04
N ILE A 398 -5.49 -1.41 -7.37
CA ILE A 398 -4.27 -0.71 -6.93
C ILE A 398 -4.42 -0.37 -5.44
N SER A 399 -5.56 0.21 -5.04
CA SER A 399 -5.89 0.38 -3.63
C SER A 399 -6.61 -0.86 -3.11
N LEU A 400 -6.10 -1.50 -2.06
CA LEU A 400 -6.78 -2.65 -1.45
C LEU A 400 -6.64 -2.69 0.08
N TYR A 401 -7.41 -3.59 0.70
CA TYR A 401 -7.54 -3.69 2.16
C TYR A 401 -6.25 -4.11 2.88
N ARG A 402 -5.33 -4.78 2.19
CA ARG A 402 -4.04 -5.23 2.73
C ARG A 402 -2.87 -4.30 2.41
N THR A 403 -3.13 -3.11 1.85
CA THR A 403 -2.09 -2.09 1.68
C THR A 403 -1.63 -1.58 3.04
N GLN A 404 -0.36 -1.81 3.37
CA GLN A 404 0.27 -1.40 4.62
C GLN A 404 0.66 0.09 4.57
N TYR A 405 1.14 0.54 3.42
CA TYR A 405 1.40 1.95 3.11
C TYR A 405 1.47 2.15 1.59
N SER A 406 1.43 3.41 1.16
CA SER A 406 1.74 3.81 -0.20
C SER A 406 2.52 5.12 -0.19
N TYR A 407 3.40 5.31 -1.16
CA TYR A 407 4.06 6.58 -1.36
C TYR A 407 4.37 6.85 -2.83
N PHE A 408 4.61 8.13 -3.12
CA PHE A 408 5.38 8.54 -4.27
C PHE A 408 6.34 9.64 -3.86
N ALA A 409 7.57 9.51 -4.34
CA ALA A 409 8.70 10.36 -4.05
C ALA A 409 9.02 11.20 -5.28
N VAL A 410 9.11 12.52 -5.10
CA VAL A 410 9.40 13.46 -6.19
C VAL A 410 10.79 14.07 -5.99
N ALA A 411 11.69 13.78 -6.93
CA ALA A 411 13.05 14.28 -6.97
C ALA A 411 13.13 15.53 -7.85
N TYR A 412 13.51 16.67 -7.27
CA TYR A 412 13.57 17.94 -7.97
C TYR A 412 15.00 18.43 -8.14
N LYS A 413 15.26 19.15 -9.25
CA LYS A 413 16.55 19.81 -9.49
C LYS A 413 16.75 21.03 -8.60
N ASP A 414 15.73 21.90 -8.54
CA ASP A 414 15.85 23.28 -8.07
C ASP A 414 15.02 23.61 -6.81
N LYS A 415 14.43 22.60 -6.17
CA LYS A 415 13.69 22.71 -4.89
C LYS A 415 13.88 21.45 -4.05
N ALA A 416 13.47 21.46 -2.78
CA ALA A 416 13.61 20.28 -1.92
C ALA A 416 12.80 19.10 -2.45
N ASN A 417 13.35 17.90 -2.30
CA ASN A 417 12.68 16.67 -2.66
C ASN A 417 11.58 16.35 -1.64
N ILE A 418 10.51 15.70 -2.07
CA ILE A 418 9.36 15.42 -1.22
C ILE A 418 8.94 13.96 -1.38
N ILE A 419 8.80 13.24 -0.27
CA ILE A 419 8.06 11.98 -0.21
C ILE A 419 6.62 12.31 0.16
N TYR A 420 5.66 11.90 -0.66
CA TYR A 420 4.25 11.89 -0.29
C TYR A 420 3.92 10.51 0.26
N PHE A 421 3.85 10.37 1.58
CA PHE A 421 3.65 9.10 2.27
C PHE A 421 2.22 8.98 2.82
N ALA A 422 1.57 7.83 2.59
CA ALA A 422 0.25 7.51 3.08
C ALA A 422 0.29 6.16 3.84
N PRO A 423 0.12 6.14 5.17
CA PRO A 423 0.01 4.89 5.90
C PRO A 423 -1.33 4.21 5.63
N GLY A 424 -1.34 2.89 5.49
CA GLY A 424 -2.54 2.09 5.23
C GLY A 424 -3.09 2.24 3.80
N THR A 425 -4.35 1.84 3.62
CA THR A 425 -4.97 1.84 2.28
C THR A 425 -5.20 3.26 1.73
N PRO A 426 -4.72 3.59 0.52
CA PRO A 426 -4.73 4.96 0.00
C PRO A 426 -6.12 5.62 -0.04
N HIS A 427 -7.17 4.84 -0.32
CA HIS A 427 -8.53 5.37 -0.43
C HIS A 427 -9.13 5.79 0.92
N ALA A 428 -8.57 5.32 2.04
CA ALA A 428 -8.89 5.78 3.40
C ALA A 428 -7.83 6.73 3.98
N SER A 429 -6.66 6.83 3.35
CA SER A 429 -5.48 7.54 3.87
C SER A 429 -5.32 8.95 3.30
N VAL A 430 -4.33 9.68 3.81
CA VAL A 430 -3.89 10.99 3.33
C VAL A 430 -2.40 10.95 3.01
N TYR A 431 -2.01 11.59 1.91
CA TYR A 431 -0.62 11.68 1.49
C TYR A 431 0.07 12.86 2.17
N ILE A 432 1.00 12.55 3.07
CA ILE A 432 1.72 13.49 3.93
C ILE A 432 3.05 13.84 3.27
N PRO A 433 3.41 15.13 3.13
CA PRO A 433 4.69 15.52 2.57
C PRO A 433 5.81 15.39 3.61
N ILE A 434 6.83 14.60 3.32
CA ILE A 434 8.08 14.56 4.06
C ILE A 434 9.14 15.22 3.19
N VAL A 435 9.63 16.38 3.63
CA VAL A 435 10.73 17.10 2.96
C VAL A 435 12.04 16.36 3.21
N VAL A 436 12.75 16.03 2.14
CA VAL A 436 14.02 15.31 2.18
C VAL A 436 15.14 16.21 1.68
N LYS A 437 16.07 16.55 2.57
CA LYS A 437 17.16 17.50 2.29
C LYS A 437 18.43 17.16 3.08
N PRO A 438 19.60 17.65 2.62
CA PRO A 438 20.83 17.57 3.39
C PRO A 438 20.66 18.15 4.79
N GLN A 439 21.34 17.55 5.76
CA GLN A 439 21.27 17.96 7.18
C GLN A 439 19.83 17.97 7.71
N GLN A 440 19.13 16.85 7.52
CA GLN A 440 17.80 16.60 8.09
C GLN A 440 17.80 16.91 9.60
N SER A 441 16.86 17.74 10.04
CA SER A 441 16.71 18.19 11.43
C SER A 441 15.64 17.41 12.20
N VAL A 442 14.58 16.99 11.50
CA VAL A 442 13.56 16.07 12.02
C VAL A 442 13.90 14.66 11.56
N THR A 443 14.32 13.84 12.51
CA THR A 443 14.74 12.45 12.26
C THR A 443 13.73 11.43 12.80
N SER A 444 12.57 11.89 13.28
CA SER A 444 11.53 11.03 13.81
C SER A 444 10.17 11.70 13.66
N ILE A 445 9.19 10.92 13.18
CA ILE A 445 7.78 11.33 13.07
C ILE A 445 6.97 10.23 13.77
N PRO A 446 6.73 10.33 15.10
CA PRO A 446 6.17 9.23 15.88
C PRO A 446 4.86 8.65 15.34
N ALA A 447 4.01 9.49 14.75
CA ALA A 447 2.74 9.06 14.15
C ALA A 447 2.90 8.10 12.95
N LEU A 448 4.06 8.10 12.30
CA LEU A 448 4.43 7.21 11.19
C LEU A 448 5.35 6.05 11.64
N GLU A 449 5.90 6.11 12.85
CA GLU A 449 6.73 5.06 13.46
C GLU A 449 5.93 4.12 14.37
N TYR A 450 4.76 4.52 14.88
CA TYR A 450 3.91 3.63 15.66
C TYR A 450 3.04 2.74 14.76
N ALA A 451 3.67 2.01 13.86
CA ALA A 451 3.03 1.28 12.77
C ALA A 451 2.78 -0.21 13.06
N TRP A 452 3.18 -0.73 14.22
CA TRP A 452 3.02 -2.16 14.51
C TRP A 452 1.54 -2.56 14.61
N GLN A 453 1.15 -3.49 13.74
CA GLN A 453 -0.22 -3.97 13.58
C GLN A 453 -0.67 -4.89 14.72
N GLY A 454 0.26 -5.45 15.49
CA GLY A 454 -0.02 -6.37 16.59
C GLY A 454 -0.43 -5.67 17.90
N GLU A 455 -0.20 -4.37 18.02
CA GLU A 455 -0.48 -3.59 19.22
C GLU A 455 -1.14 -2.25 18.87
N PHE A 456 -2.35 -2.04 19.38
CA PHE A 456 -3.07 -0.79 19.19
C PHE A 456 -2.33 0.40 19.80
N ASN A 457 -2.15 1.45 19.00
CA ASN A 457 -1.53 2.69 19.46
C ASN A 457 -2.36 3.91 19.03
N ARG A 458 -2.81 4.71 20.01
CA ARG A 458 -3.62 5.93 19.76
C ARG A 458 -2.84 7.07 19.09
N SER A 459 -1.53 7.03 19.15
CA SER A 459 -0.64 8.01 18.50
C SER A 459 -0.24 7.58 17.09
N SER A 460 -0.80 6.49 16.57
CA SER A 460 -0.49 5.97 15.24
C SER A 460 -1.50 6.44 14.21
N LEU A 461 -1.02 7.08 13.15
CA LEU A 461 -1.87 7.43 12.03
C LEU A 461 -2.33 6.19 11.26
N TRP A 462 -1.51 5.13 11.18
CA TRP A 462 -1.92 3.87 10.57
C TRP A 462 -3.13 3.27 11.27
N TRP A 463 -3.16 3.24 12.61
CA TRP A 463 -4.33 2.75 13.36
C TRP A 463 -5.57 3.62 13.15
N GLY A 464 -5.40 4.94 12.98
CA GLY A 464 -6.47 5.85 12.59
C GLY A 464 -7.04 5.52 11.20
N VAL A 465 -6.17 5.36 10.20
CA VAL A 465 -6.54 4.97 8.82
C VAL A 465 -7.19 3.59 8.78
N LEU A 466 -6.64 2.60 9.49
CA LEU A 466 -7.21 1.27 9.61
C LEU A 466 -8.63 1.33 10.18
N SER A 467 -8.85 2.15 11.21
CA SER A 467 -10.18 2.32 11.83
C SER A 467 -11.20 2.90 10.85
N VAL A 468 -10.82 3.95 10.12
CA VAL A 468 -11.67 4.55 9.08
C VAL A 468 -11.96 3.53 7.97
N SER A 469 -10.94 2.84 7.46
CA SER A 469 -11.09 1.90 6.34
C SER A 469 -12.06 0.75 6.66
N ASN A 470 -11.93 0.15 7.84
CA ASN A 470 -12.83 -0.91 8.28
C ASN A 470 -14.26 -0.42 8.54
N VAL A 471 -14.43 0.77 9.13
CA VAL A 471 -15.77 1.32 9.39
C VAL A 471 -16.47 1.70 8.09
N MET A 472 -15.76 2.32 7.15
CA MET A 472 -16.39 2.84 5.95
C MET A 472 -16.93 1.74 5.03
N ASP A 473 -16.33 0.54 5.04
CA ASP A 473 -16.82 -0.62 4.28
C ASP A 473 -18.26 -1.01 4.59
N LEU A 474 -18.75 -0.71 5.81
CA LEU A 474 -20.12 -1.00 6.21
C LEU A 474 -21.16 -0.28 5.34
N LYS A 475 -20.85 0.94 4.91
CA LYS A 475 -21.73 1.81 4.10
C LYS A 475 -20.93 2.64 3.10
N TYR A 476 -20.01 1.96 2.39
CA TYR A 476 -18.96 2.58 1.58
C TYR A 476 -19.46 3.75 0.73
N ARG A 477 -20.48 3.52 -0.10
CA ARG A 477 -21.15 4.52 -0.95
C ARG A 477 -21.42 5.87 -0.29
N TYR A 478 -21.74 5.88 1.00
CA TYR A 478 -22.07 7.10 1.74
C TYR A 478 -20.88 7.61 2.55
N MET A 479 -20.20 6.70 3.24
CA MET A 479 -19.10 7.04 4.15
C MET A 479 -17.88 7.55 3.39
N ILE A 480 -17.60 7.03 2.18
CA ILE A 480 -16.49 7.48 1.34
C ILE A 480 -16.59 8.97 0.99
N GLU A 481 -17.80 9.53 0.88
CA GLU A 481 -17.99 10.94 0.55
C GLU A 481 -17.54 11.86 1.70
N ASP A 482 -17.67 11.42 2.95
CA ASP A 482 -17.16 12.19 4.09
C ASP A 482 -15.66 11.95 4.31
N VAL A 483 -15.16 10.75 4.01
CA VAL A 483 -13.71 10.47 3.99
C VAL A 483 -13.01 11.33 2.94
N ARG A 484 -13.56 11.44 1.73
CA ARG A 484 -13.06 12.32 0.66
C ARG A 484 -13.05 13.78 1.07
N LYS A 485 -14.07 14.26 1.79
CA LYS A 485 -14.07 15.65 2.32
C LYS A 485 -12.96 15.86 3.35
N ALA A 486 -12.73 14.89 4.24
CA ALA A 486 -11.63 14.96 5.21
C ALA A 486 -10.26 14.93 4.51
N GLN A 487 -10.08 14.07 3.50
CA GLN A 487 -8.89 14.05 2.65
C GLN A 487 -8.67 15.40 1.96
N VAL A 488 -9.68 15.96 1.30
CA VAL A 488 -9.58 17.27 0.64
C VAL A 488 -9.21 18.37 1.64
N ALA A 489 -9.81 18.39 2.83
CA ALA A 489 -9.49 19.38 3.84
C ALA A 489 -8.02 19.29 4.31
N ALA A 490 -7.55 18.09 4.63
CA ALA A 490 -6.17 17.84 5.03
C ALA A 490 -5.17 18.14 3.90
N GLU A 491 -5.47 17.71 2.68
CA GLU A 491 -4.64 17.95 1.51
C GLU A 491 -4.61 19.43 1.12
N THR A 492 -5.70 20.18 1.31
CA THR A 492 -5.70 21.64 1.11
C THR A 492 -4.79 22.34 2.13
N GLU A 493 -4.81 21.91 3.40
CA GLU A 493 -3.90 22.45 4.42
C GLU A 493 -2.43 22.15 4.07
N ILE A 494 -2.15 20.94 3.58
CA ILE A 494 -0.85 20.53 3.06
C ILE A 494 -0.42 21.42 1.89
N ASP A 495 -1.28 21.60 0.89
CA ASP A 495 -0.97 22.40 -0.30
C ASP A 495 -0.71 23.87 0.08
N MET A 496 -1.48 24.41 1.03
CA MET A 496 -1.22 25.74 1.59
C MET A 496 0.12 25.80 2.31
N MET A 497 0.48 24.76 3.09
CA MET A 497 1.76 24.68 3.77
C MET A 497 2.92 24.68 2.77
N LEU A 498 2.85 23.81 1.75
CA LEU A 498 3.85 23.70 0.67
C LEU A 498 3.98 24.99 -0.15
N ALA A 499 2.89 25.76 -0.30
CA ALA A 499 2.90 27.01 -1.06
C ALA A 499 3.39 28.23 -0.28
N THR A 500 3.36 28.21 1.06
CA THR A 500 3.56 29.42 1.88
C THR A 500 4.73 29.34 2.85
N LYS A 501 5.22 28.15 3.16
CA LYS A 501 6.29 27.92 4.14
C LYS A 501 7.60 27.52 3.47
N THR A 502 8.72 27.70 4.20
CA THR A 502 10.01 27.15 3.76
C THR A 502 10.10 25.65 4.04
N ASP A 503 11.04 24.98 3.38
CA ASP A 503 11.33 23.55 3.56
C ASP A 503 11.63 23.20 5.03
N GLU A 504 12.37 24.07 5.73
CA GLU A 504 12.65 23.92 7.17
C GLU A 504 11.40 24.07 8.04
N GLU A 505 10.52 25.02 7.71
CA GLU A 505 9.28 25.23 8.45
C GLU A 505 8.29 24.07 8.26
N ILE A 506 8.25 23.48 7.06
CA ILE A 506 7.45 22.29 6.75
C ILE A 506 8.00 21.08 7.52
N GLU A 507 9.31 20.85 7.43
CA GLU A 507 9.99 19.76 8.13
C GLU A 507 9.71 19.83 9.63
N ALA A 508 9.94 20.99 10.25
CA ALA A 508 9.77 21.19 11.69
C ALA A 508 8.33 21.01 12.18
N ALA A 509 7.33 21.27 11.32
CA ALA A 509 5.92 21.13 11.68
C ALA A 509 5.39 19.69 11.56
N MET A 510 6.13 18.79 10.90
CA MET A 510 5.61 17.49 10.49
C MET A 510 5.22 16.55 11.64
N PRO A 511 5.99 16.46 12.76
CA PRO A 511 5.59 15.65 13.91
C PRO A 511 4.24 16.05 14.50
N GLU A 512 4.03 17.35 14.77
CA GLU A 512 2.78 17.86 15.32
C GLU A 512 1.64 17.75 14.31
N PHE A 513 1.89 18.04 13.03
CA PHE A 513 0.89 17.92 11.97
C PHE A 513 0.39 16.48 11.84
N CYS A 514 1.29 15.48 11.83
CA CYS A 514 0.89 14.08 11.76
C CYS A 514 0.12 13.62 13.02
N SER A 515 0.47 14.14 14.20
CA SER A 515 -0.29 13.90 15.44
C SER A 515 -1.71 14.50 15.36
N HIS A 516 -1.84 15.69 14.78
CA HIS A 516 -3.13 16.32 14.52
C HIS A 516 -3.99 15.50 13.54
N LEU A 517 -3.40 15.07 12.41
CA LEU A 517 -4.06 14.18 11.44
C LEU A 517 -4.51 12.87 12.09
N THR A 518 -3.69 12.30 12.96
CA THR A 518 -4.04 11.08 13.71
C THR A 518 -5.33 11.29 14.51
N SER A 519 -5.45 12.43 15.19
CA SER A 519 -6.66 12.79 15.94
C SER A 519 -7.87 12.95 15.01
N ILE A 520 -7.71 13.64 13.88
CA ILE A 520 -8.78 13.82 12.87
C ILE A 520 -9.30 12.46 12.37
N TRP A 521 -8.41 11.50 12.07
CA TRP A 521 -8.80 10.19 11.55
C TRP A 521 -9.54 9.33 12.60
N PHE A 522 -9.11 9.39 13.87
CA PHE A 522 -9.86 8.75 14.95
C PHE A 522 -11.24 9.39 15.14
N ASP A 523 -11.34 10.72 15.14
CA ASP A 523 -12.62 11.43 15.25
C ASP A 523 -13.54 11.14 14.05
N LEU A 524 -12.98 11.04 12.85
CA LEU A 524 -13.70 10.66 11.64
C LEU A 524 -14.32 9.27 11.79
N THR A 525 -13.60 8.31 12.36
CA THR A 525 -14.12 6.96 12.63
C THR A 525 -15.44 7.02 13.43
N PHE A 526 -15.45 7.75 14.55
CA PHE A 526 -16.65 7.88 15.39
C PHE A 526 -17.74 8.73 14.74
N THR A 527 -17.35 9.73 13.96
CA THR A 527 -18.28 10.55 13.18
C THR A 527 -19.03 9.70 12.15
N LEU A 528 -18.33 8.82 11.43
CA LEU A 528 -18.94 7.90 10.46
C LEU A 528 -19.91 6.93 11.16
N LEU A 529 -19.50 6.35 12.29
CA LEU A 529 -20.37 5.46 13.09
C LEU A 529 -21.66 6.16 13.54
N GLY A 530 -21.56 7.40 14.04
CA GLY A 530 -22.70 8.18 14.51
C GLY A 530 -23.61 8.65 13.36
N LYS A 531 -23.02 9.26 12.33
CA LYS A 531 -23.77 9.81 11.19
C LYS A 531 -24.52 8.73 10.41
N TYR A 532 -23.94 7.54 10.32
CA TYR A 532 -24.51 6.40 9.58
C TYR A 532 -24.89 5.24 10.50
N GLN A 533 -25.43 5.53 11.68
CA GLN A 533 -25.90 4.50 12.61
C GLN A 533 -27.08 3.67 12.07
N ASN A 534 -27.20 2.41 12.51
CA ASN A 534 -28.48 1.67 12.58
C ASN A 534 -29.39 1.67 11.32
N GLY A 535 -28.87 1.47 10.11
CA GLY A 535 -29.69 1.54 8.87
C GLY A 535 -30.19 2.94 8.49
N TYR A 536 -29.65 3.97 9.13
CA TYR A 536 -29.85 5.39 8.84
C TYR A 536 -28.57 6.04 8.27
N ALA A 537 -28.75 7.25 7.78
CA ALA A 537 -27.75 8.27 7.48
C ALA A 537 -28.19 9.59 8.12
N ASP A 538 -27.33 10.60 8.02
CA ASP A 538 -27.60 11.95 8.54
C ASP A 538 -28.04 11.90 10.02
N TRP A 539 -27.22 11.28 10.87
CA TRP A 539 -27.41 11.19 12.32
C TRP A 539 -28.73 10.55 12.77
N GLY A 540 -29.41 9.80 11.90
CA GLY A 540 -30.71 9.18 12.18
C GLY A 540 -31.90 9.86 11.52
N TYR A 541 -31.71 11.05 10.92
CA TYR A 541 -32.78 11.79 10.25
C TYR A 541 -33.15 11.20 8.88
N THR A 542 -32.25 10.45 8.25
CA THR A 542 -32.51 9.82 6.94
C THR A 542 -32.48 8.30 7.05
N LYS A 543 -33.60 7.64 6.77
CA LYS A 543 -33.67 6.17 6.71
C LYS A 543 -33.18 5.68 5.35
N ILE A 544 -32.07 4.95 5.32
CA ILE A 544 -31.50 4.36 4.10
C ILE A 544 -31.83 2.87 3.95
N GLY A 545 -32.25 2.22 5.04
CA GLY A 545 -32.60 0.80 5.02
C GLY A 545 -31.39 -0.08 4.68
N TYR A 546 -31.63 -1.16 3.92
CA TYR A 546 -30.61 -2.11 3.50
C TYR A 546 -30.11 -1.78 2.09
N GLY A 547 -29.75 -0.50 1.89
CA GLY A 547 -29.18 0.04 0.65
C GLY A 547 -30.19 0.45 -0.43
N PRO A 548 -29.77 1.31 -1.38
CA PRO A 548 -30.63 1.82 -2.45
C PRO A 548 -30.80 0.85 -3.63
N SER A 549 -30.06 -0.28 -3.66
CA SER A 549 -30.05 -1.18 -4.82
C SER A 549 -31.22 -2.17 -4.80
N SER A 550 -32.20 -1.95 -5.69
CA SER A 550 -33.27 -2.92 -5.94
C SER A 550 -32.75 -4.25 -6.48
N GLY A 551 -31.66 -4.22 -7.25
CA GLY A 551 -30.96 -5.42 -7.74
C GLY A 551 -30.38 -6.25 -6.60
N TRP A 552 -29.78 -5.60 -5.60
CA TRP A 552 -29.30 -6.28 -4.39
C TRP A 552 -30.47 -6.90 -3.61
N LEU A 553 -31.52 -6.12 -3.35
CA LEU A 553 -32.71 -6.60 -2.63
C LEU A 553 -33.36 -7.81 -3.31
N LYS A 554 -33.45 -7.81 -4.65
CA LYS A 554 -33.95 -8.95 -5.42
C LYS A 554 -33.08 -10.19 -5.22
N ARG A 555 -31.75 -10.04 -5.26
CA ARG A 555 -30.83 -11.17 -5.01
C ARG A 555 -30.87 -11.67 -3.57
N ALA A 556 -31.04 -10.77 -2.61
CA ALA A 556 -31.31 -11.12 -1.21
C ALA A 556 -32.68 -11.79 -1.01
N GLY A 557 -33.55 -11.81 -2.02
CA GLY A 557 -34.88 -12.41 -1.96
C GLY A 557 -35.91 -11.57 -1.22
N TYR A 558 -35.73 -10.25 -1.16
CA TYR A 558 -36.68 -9.33 -0.55
C TYR A 558 -38.09 -9.43 -1.16
N ASP A 559 -38.16 -9.70 -2.47
CA ASP A 559 -39.40 -9.91 -3.22
C ASP A 559 -39.99 -11.32 -3.06
N ARG A 560 -39.29 -12.23 -2.38
CA ARG A 560 -39.72 -13.61 -2.08
C ARG A 560 -40.27 -13.76 -0.65
N PHE A 561 -40.75 -12.65 -0.07
CA PHE A 561 -41.41 -12.68 1.24
C PHE A 561 -42.63 -13.61 1.23
N ALA A 562 -42.81 -14.41 2.27
CA ALA A 562 -43.86 -15.44 2.38
C ALA A 562 -45.26 -14.83 2.64
N ALA A 563 -45.74 -13.99 1.73
CA ALA A 563 -47.07 -13.41 1.75
C ALA A 563 -47.66 -13.32 0.33
N SER A 564 -48.93 -13.65 0.21
CA SER A 564 -49.68 -13.57 -1.05
C SER A 564 -49.97 -12.11 -1.43
N LYS A 565 -50.12 -11.86 -2.74
CA LYS A 565 -50.60 -10.57 -3.26
C LYS A 565 -51.95 -10.15 -2.63
N LYS A 566 -52.81 -11.13 -2.30
CA LYS A 566 -54.09 -10.90 -1.62
C LYS A 566 -53.88 -10.34 -0.21
N GLN A 567 -52.98 -10.93 0.59
CA GLN A 567 -52.66 -10.43 1.94
C GLN A 567 -52.17 -8.98 1.92
N PHE A 568 -51.28 -8.62 0.98
CA PHE A 568 -50.84 -7.22 0.82
C PHE A 568 -51.98 -6.27 0.45
N LYS A 569 -52.86 -6.67 -0.49
CA LYS A 569 -54.03 -5.87 -0.89
C LYS A 569 -55.02 -5.71 0.26
N ASP A 570 -55.33 -6.78 0.98
CA ASP A 570 -56.26 -6.76 2.11
C ASP A 570 -55.70 -5.91 3.27
N LEU A 571 -54.39 -5.97 3.54
CA LEU A 571 -53.73 -5.10 4.52
C LEU A 571 -53.87 -3.61 4.14
N ARG A 572 -53.54 -3.24 2.89
CA ARG A 572 -53.68 -1.85 2.41
C ARG A 572 -55.12 -1.36 2.50
N ARG A 573 -56.10 -2.19 2.13
CA ARG A 573 -57.53 -1.86 2.24
C ARG A 573 -57.94 -1.59 3.69
N ARG A 574 -57.55 -2.46 4.63
CA ARG A 574 -57.84 -2.26 6.06
C ARG A 574 -57.19 -1.00 6.60
N TYR A 575 -55.91 -0.79 6.29
CA TYR A 575 -55.19 0.41 6.72
C TYR A 575 -55.84 1.69 6.20
N ALA A 576 -56.16 1.76 4.89
CA ALA A 576 -56.80 2.92 4.30
C ALA A 576 -58.16 3.23 4.94
N LYS A 577 -58.97 2.20 5.24
CA LYS A 577 -60.24 2.37 5.95
C LYS A 577 -60.04 2.99 7.34
N CYS A 578 -59.17 2.40 8.16
CA CYS A 578 -58.91 2.90 9.52
C CYS A 578 -58.27 4.30 9.51
N GLN A 579 -57.41 4.58 8.54
CA GLN A 579 -56.79 5.90 8.38
C GLN A 579 -57.83 6.97 8.04
N ASN A 580 -58.77 6.68 7.12
CA ASN A 580 -59.88 7.58 6.79
C ASN A 580 -60.77 7.88 8.00
N GLU A 581 -61.16 6.85 8.76
CA GLU A 581 -61.95 7.01 9.99
C GLU A 581 -61.20 7.89 11.01
N ALA A 582 -59.89 7.67 11.20
CA ALA A 582 -59.06 8.47 12.08
C ALA A 582 -58.92 9.94 11.62
N ASP A 583 -58.89 10.18 10.31
CA ASP A 583 -58.79 11.53 9.75
C ASP A 583 -60.13 12.28 9.85
N GLU A 584 -61.27 11.61 9.68
CA GLU A 584 -62.60 12.19 9.94
C GLU A 584 -62.76 12.62 11.40
N ILE A 585 -62.37 11.77 12.35
CA ILE A 585 -62.38 12.11 13.78
C ILE A 585 -61.46 13.32 14.06
N ARG A 586 -60.24 13.33 13.50
CA ARG A 586 -59.32 14.46 13.64
C ARG A 586 -59.89 15.77 13.08
N ARG A 587 -60.55 15.73 11.92
CA ARG A 587 -61.22 16.90 11.33
C ARG A 587 -62.35 17.40 12.21
N ARG A 588 -63.20 16.50 12.71
CA ARG A 588 -64.29 16.85 13.64
C ARG A 588 -63.75 17.52 14.90
N ASN A 589 -62.70 16.95 15.50
CA ASN A 589 -62.11 17.50 16.73
C ASN A 589 -61.43 18.86 16.49
N ARG A 590 -60.79 19.08 15.33
CA ARG A 590 -60.28 20.41 14.95
C ARG A 590 -61.42 21.40 14.74
N GLY A 591 -62.49 21.02 14.05
CA GLY A 591 -63.67 21.87 13.86
C GLY A 591 -64.32 22.29 15.18
N GLN A 592 -64.43 21.36 16.14
CA GLN A 592 -64.92 21.65 17.49
C GLN A 592 -63.96 22.53 18.31
N ALA A 593 -62.65 22.45 18.08
CA ALA A 593 -61.68 23.35 18.72
C ALA A 593 -61.79 24.78 18.19
N PHE A 594 -62.03 24.98 16.88
CA PHE A 594 -62.30 26.29 16.30
C PHE A 594 -63.63 26.89 16.79
N GLU A 595 -64.67 26.07 17.00
CA GLU A 595 -65.93 26.53 17.61
C GLU A 595 -65.74 26.90 19.09
N ALA A 596 -64.88 26.19 19.83
CA ALA A 596 -64.58 26.52 21.23
C ALA A 596 -63.71 27.78 21.39
N GLU A 597 -62.74 28.03 20.50
CA GLU A 597 -61.98 29.30 20.46
C GLU A 597 -62.89 30.48 20.07
N ALA A 598 -63.83 30.30 19.14
CA ALA A 598 -64.78 31.34 18.76
C ALA A 598 -65.77 31.71 19.88
N VAL A 599 -66.08 30.77 20.79
CA VAL A 599 -66.93 31.04 21.96
C VAL A 599 -66.15 31.81 23.05
N LEU A 600 -64.84 31.57 23.19
CA LEU A 600 -63.97 32.27 24.15
C LEU A 600 -63.60 33.70 23.72
N GLU A 601 -63.69 34.06 22.44
CA GLU A 601 -63.54 35.46 21.96
C GLU A 601 -64.84 36.29 22.06
N THR A 602 -65.96 35.67 22.45
CA THR A 602 -67.29 36.33 22.58
C THR A 602 -67.81 36.47 24.02
N GLU A 603 -67.01 36.11 25.02
CA GLU A 603 -67.18 36.52 26.43
C GLU A 603 -66.14 37.59 26.79
#